data_AF-A0A6G6IT59-F1
#
_entry.id   AF-A0A6G6IT59-F1
#
_cell.length_a   1.000
_cell.length_b   1.000
_cell.length_c   1.000
_cell.angle_alpha   90.00
_cell.angle_beta   90.00
_cell.angle_gamma   90.00
#
_symmetry.space_group_name_H-M   'P 1'
#
loop_
_entity.id
_entity.type
_entity.pdbx_description
1 polymer ?
#
loop_
_entity_poly.entity_id
_entity_poly.type
_entity_poly.pdbx_seq_one_letter_code
_entity_poly.pdbx_strand_id
1 'polypeptide(L)'
;MNTAEIPSDPGLRWEWIKFQLRAKGTSLAKLARDLHVSGPAVKNVKRTAYPRMERAIAKALSLDVQELWPERWDANGNPNRMRPKRSEVMPVRTQKHNPAYVLGHRKTGTEA
;
A
#
# COMPACT_ATOMS: atom_id res chain seq x y z
N MET A 1 0.51 -22.23 0.50
CA MET A 1 -0.23 -21.94 1.75
C MET A 1 -1.69 -21.91 1.38
N ASN A 2 -2.57 -22.55 2.18
CA ASN A 2 -3.97 -22.70 1.81
C ASN A 2 -4.73 -21.37 1.98
N THR A 3 -5.07 -20.72 0.87
CA THR A 3 -5.97 -19.53 0.82
C THR A 3 -7.34 -19.83 1.43
N ALA A 4 -7.72 -21.11 1.55
CA ALA A 4 -8.99 -21.61 2.06
C ALA A 4 -9.33 -21.24 3.52
N GLU A 5 -8.40 -20.66 4.30
CA GLU A 5 -8.63 -20.27 5.70
C GLU A 5 -8.73 -18.76 5.95
N ILE A 6 -8.74 -17.90 4.91
CA ILE A 6 -8.84 -16.46 5.12
C ILE A 6 -10.26 -16.11 5.63
N PRO A 7 -10.41 -15.55 6.84
CA PRO A 7 -11.74 -15.21 7.36
C PRO A 7 -12.41 -14.11 6.54
N SER A 8 -13.68 -14.31 6.20
CA SER A 8 -14.49 -13.30 5.49
C SER A 8 -14.80 -12.09 6.36
N ASP A 9 -14.93 -12.25 7.69
CA ASP A 9 -15.15 -11.13 8.61
C ASP A 9 -13.89 -10.23 8.69
N PRO A 10 -13.99 -8.92 8.43
CA PRO A 10 -12.83 -8.02 8.45
C PRO A 10 -12.12 -7.94 9.80
N GLY A 11 -12.84 -8.13 10.91
CA GLY A 11 -12.28 -8.13 12.25
C GLY A 11 -11.40 -9.35 12.48
N LEU A 12 -11.94 -10.54 12.23
CA LEU A 12 -11.23 -11.80 12.30
C LEU A 12 -10.07 -11.86 11.30
N ARG A 13 -10.27 -11.37 10.07
CA ARG A 13 -9.22 -11.29 9.05
C ARG A 13 -8.03 -10.47 9.52
N TRP A 14 -8.28 -9.35 10.22
CA TRP A 14 -7.20 -8.53 10.76
C TRP A 14 -6.40 -9.23 11.86
N GLU A 15 -7.07 -9.98 12.74
CA GLU A 15 -6.39 -10.81 13.74
C GLU A 15 -5.58 -11.93 13.08
N TRP A 16 -6.15 -12.58 12.07
CA TRP A 16 -5.48 -13.60 11.27
C TRP A 16 -4.24 -13.04 10.57
N ILE A 17 -4.31 -11.86 9.93
CA ILE A 17 -3.15 -11.18 9.33
C ILE A 17 -2.05 -10.95 10.37
N LYS A 18 -2.41 -10.45 11.56
CA LYS A 18 -1.44 -10.22 12.64
C LYS A 18 -0.80 -11.52 13.10
N PHE A 19 -1.58 -12.59 13.23
CA PHE A 19 -1.08 -13.91 13.58
C PHE A 19 -0.11 -14.45 12.51
N GLN A 20 -0.49 -14.42 11.24
CA GLN A 20 0.35 -14.88 10.13
C GLN A 20 1.67 -14.10 10.03
N LEU A 21 1.62 -12.77 10.20
CA LEU A 21 2.84 -11.95 10.23
C LEU A 21 3.79 -12.40 11.35
N ARG A 22 3.26 -12.64 12.55
CA ARG A 22 4.04 -13.11 13.71
C ARG A 22 4.59 -14.52 13.49
N ALA A 23 3.80 -15.42 12.93
CA ALA A 23 4.22 -16.79 12.59
C ALA A 23 5.40 -16.79 11.60
N LYS A 24 5.44 -15.81 10.68
CA LYS A 24 6.57 -15.58 9.76
C LYS A 24 7.75 -14.80 10.37
N GLY A 25 7.73 -14.52 11.68
CA GLY A 25 8.77 -13.72 12.35
C GLY A 25 8.76 -12.23 12.01
N THR A 26 7.68 -11.74 11.39
CA THR A 26 7.48 -10.32 11.07
C THR A 26 6.41 -9.70 11.95
N SER A 27 6.22 -8.38 11.85
CA SER A 27 5.15 -7.68 12.55
C SER A 27 4.79 -6.39 11.82
N LEU A 28 3.61 -5.84 12.10
CA LEU A 28 3.21 -4.53 11.57
C LEU A 28 4.24 -3.44 11.91
N ALA A 29 4.86 -3.51 13.10
CA ALA A 29 5.88 -2.57 13.51
C ALA A 29 7.20 -2.76 12.75
N LYS A 30 7.56 -4.00 12.40
CA LYS A 30 8.71 -4.29 11.53
C LYS A 30 8.44 -3.77 10.11
N LEU A 31 7.27 -4.05 9.55
CA LEU A 31 6.86 -3.53 8.25
C LEU A 31 6.85 -2.00 8.20
N ALA A 32 6.37 -1.33 9.26
CA ALA A 32 6.41 0.12 9.34
C ALA A 32 7.85 0.67 9.24
N ARG A 33 8.80 0.03 9.94
CA ARG A 33 10.22 0.37 9.90
C ARG A 33 10.82 0.12 8.51
N ASP A 34 10.56 -1.03 7.93
CA ASP A 34 11.09 -1.42 6.60
C ASP A 34 10.57 -0.49 5.48
N LEU A 35 9.35 0.03 5.63
CA LEU A 35 8.73 0.97 4.68
C LEU A 35 8.99 2.45 5.01
N HIS A 36 9.70 2.74 6.10
CA HIS A 36 9.92 4.09 6.63
C HIS A 36 8.61 4.89 6.84
N VAL A 37 7.59 4.24 7.40
CA VAL A 37 6.31 4.85 7.73
C VAL A 37 6.00 4.72 9.21
N SER A 38 5.05 5.52 9.70
CA SER A 38 4.60 5.42 11.08
C SER A 38 3.78 4.14 11.31
N GLY A 39 3.90 3.54 12.51
CA GLY A 39 3.09 2.38 12.89
C GLY A 39 1.57 2.59 12.71
N PRO A 40 1.00 3.75 13.08
CA PRO A 40 -0.40 4.08 12.79
C PRO A 40 -0.75 4.04 11.31
N ALA A 41 0.17 4.41 10.40
CA ALA A 41 -0.10 4.37 8.96
C ALA A 41 -0.37 2.94 8.47
N VAL A 42 0.37 1.95 8.98
CA VAL A 42 0.15 0.53 8.65
C VAL A 42 -1.16 0.03 9.28
N LYS A 43 -1.48 0.44 10.51
CA LYS A 43 -2.74 0.06 11.18
C LYS A 43 -3.98 0.61 10.47
N ASN A 44 -3.84 1.72 9.74
CA ASN A 44 -4.97 2.35 9.06
C ASN A 44 -5.58 1.46 7.96
N VAL A 45 -4.83 0.47 7.46
CA VAL A 45 -5.32 -0.55 6.52
C VAL A 45 -6.60 -1.23 7.01
N LYS A 46 -6.75 -1.44 8.33
CA LYS A 46 -7.94 -2.04 8.91
C LYS A 46 -9.22 -1.23 8.61
N ARG A 47 -9.10 0.10 8.54
CA ARG A 47 -10.26 1.02 8.45
C ARG A 47 -10.50 1.50 7.03
N THR A 48 -9.44 1.77 6.27
CA THR A 48 -9.53 2.45 4.97
C THR A 48 -8.68 1.72 3.94
N ALA A 49 -9.16 1.67 2.70
CA ALA A 49 -8.42 1.06 1.61
C ALA A 49 -7.11 1.82 1.43
N TYR A 50 -5.99 1.12 1.64
CA TYR A 50 -4.66 1.70 1.57
C TYR A 50 -3.76 0.82 0.71
N PRO A 51 -3.85 0.96 -0.64
CA PRO A 51 -3.26 0.01 -1.57
C PRO A 51 -1.77 -0.25 -1.36
N ARG A 52 -0.99 0.81 -1.10
CA ARG A 52 0.44 0.71 -0.81
C ARG A 52 0.76 -0.19 0.38
N MET A 53 -0.01 -0.07 1.46
CA MET A 53 0.21 -0.83 2.69
C MET A 53 -0.36 -2.24 2.59
N GLU A 54 -1.50 -2.40 1.92
CA GLU A 54 -2.11 -3.70 1.61
C GLU A 54 -1.15 -4.57 0.79
N ARG A 55 -0.55 -4.02 -0.28
CA ARG A 55 0.49 -4.70 -1.07
C ARG A 55 1.69 -5.11 -0.21
N ALA A 56 2.13 -4.26 0.71
CA ALA A 56 3.29 -4.55 1.56
C ALA A 56 3.00 -5.68 2.55
N ILE A 57 1.79 -5.71 3.12
CA ILE A 57 1.33 -6.81 3.99
C ILE A 57 1.22 -8.10 3.18
N ALA A 58 0.57 -8.06 2.01
CA ALA A 58 0.42 -9.22 1.13
C ALA A 58 1.80 -9.80 0.73
N LYS A 59 2.75 -8.94 0.36
CA LYS A 59 4.14 -9.32 0.08
C LYS A 59 4.82 -9.99 1.29
N ALA A 60 4.64 -9.46 2.49
CA ALA A 60 5.19 -10.05 3.71
C ALA A 60 4.58 -11.42 4.03
N LEU A 61 3.30 -11.61 3.65
CA LEU A 61 2.59 -12.87 3.75
C LEU A 61 2.82 -13.79 2.54
N SER A 62 3.54 -13.34 1.50
CA SER A 62 3.73 -14.10 0.26
C SER A 62 2.41 -14.54 -0.37
N LEU A 63 1.40 -13.67 -0.29
CA LEU A 63 0.05 -13.85 -0.83
C LEU A 63 -0.27 -12.73 -1.81
N ASP A 64 -1.30 -12.94 -2.62
CA ASP A 64 -1.83 -11.88 -3.46
C ASP A 64 -2.76 -10.95 -2.66
N VAL A 65 -2.71 -9.66 -2.98
CA VAL A 65 -3.52 -8.65 -2.31
C VAL A 65 -5.02 -8.87 -2.55
N GLN A 66 -5.35 -9.46 -3.70
CA GLN A 66 -6.70 -9.79 -4.14
C GLN A 66 -7.32 -10.91 -3.29
N GLU A 67 -6.50 -11.88 -2.87
CA GLU A 67 -6.95 -12.97 -2.00
C GLU A 67 -7.26 -12.46 -0.59
N LEU A 68 -6.51 -11.45 -0.13
CA LEU A 68 -6.64 -10.91 1.21
C LEU A 68 -7.76 -9.86 1.33
N TRP A 69 -7.99 -9.10 0.26
CA TRP A 69 -9.04 -8.08 0.19
C TRP A 69 -9.78 -8.12 -1.16
N PRO A 70 -10.55 -9.18 -1.43
CA PRO A 70 -11.32 -9.28 -2.67
C PRO A 70 -12.36 -8.16 -2.79
N GLU A 71 -12.79 -7.58 -1.67
CA GLU A 71 -13.73 -6.45 -1.68
C GLU A 71 -13.11 -5.11 -2.08
N ARG A 72 -11.76 -5.02 -2.13
CA ARG A 72 -11.02 -3.76 -2.38
C ARG A 72 -10.20 -3.80 -3.67
N TRP A 73 -10.00 -4.96 -4.26
CA TRP A 73 -9.15 -5.17 -5.42
C TRP A 73 -9.92 -5.91 -6.51
N ASP A 74 -9.64 -5.57 -7.76
CA ASP A 74 -10.11 -6.35 -8.91
C ASP A 74 -9.19 -7.56 -9.16
N ALA A 75 -9.66 -8.50 -10.00
CA ALA A 75 -8.89 -9.67 -10.43
C ALA A 75 -7.61 -9.30 -11.20
N ASN A 76 -7.52 -8.05 -11.66
CA ASN A 76 -6.40 -7.53 -12.43
C ASN A 76 -5.33 -6.87 -11.53
N GLY A 77 -5.52 -6.85 -10.21
CA GLY A 77 -4.59 -6.27 -9.25
C GLY A 77 -4.61 -4.73 -9.20
N ASN A 78 -5.72 -4.10 -9.63
CA ASN A 78 -6.01 -2.69 -9.42
C ASN A 78 -6.88 -2.48 -8.17
N PRO A 79 -6.58 -1.44 -7.38
CA PRO A 79 -7.42 -1.09 -6.25
C PRO A 79 -8.73 -0.44 -6.71
N ASN A 80 -9.85 -0.90 -6.18
CA ASN A 80 -11.17 -0.31 -6.38
C ASN A 80 -11.30 0.98 -5.56
N ARG A 81 -10.79 2.08 -6.11
CA ARG A 81 -10.72 3.39 -5.44
C ARG A 81 -11.45 4.45 -6.24
N MET A 82 -12.09 5.38 -5.54
CA MET A 82 -12.80 6.52 -6.13
C MET A 82 -11.92 7.38 -7.07
N ARG A 83 -10.59 7.39 -6.88
CA ARG A 83 -9.65 8.12 -7.74
C ARG A 83 -8.55 7.20 -8.29
N PRO A 84 -8.78 6.48 -9.40
CA PRO A 84 -7.87 5.46 -9.92
C PRO A 84 -6.56 6.03 -10.49
N LYS A 85 -6.47 7.34 -10.79
CA LYS A 85 -5.25 7.98 -11.33
C LYS A 85 -4.34 8.60 -10.26
N ARG A 86 -4.74 8.63 -8.99
CA ARG A 86 -3.91 9.22 -7.92
C ARG A 86 -2.68 8.33 -7.66
N SER A 87 -1.49 8.88 -7.51
CA SER A 87 -0.33 8.05 -7.14
C SER A 87 -0.53 7.44 -5.74
N GLU A 88 -0.14 6.17 -5.55
CA GLU A 88 -0.13 5.51 -4.24
C GLU A 88 1.03 6.00 -3.35
N VAL A 89 2.07 6.53 -4.00
CA VAL A 89 3.26 7.09 -3.37
C VAL A 89 3.26 8.60 -3.59
N MET A 90 3.48 9.37 -2.53
CA MET A 90 3.81 10.79 -2.69
C MET A 90 5.22 10.86 -3.29
N PRO A 91 5.43 11.59 -4.39
CA PRO A 91 6.78 11.76 -4.92
C PRO A 91 7.68 12.36 -3.85
N VAL A 92 8.89 11.82 -3.70
CA VAL A 92 9.92 12.34 -2.81
C VAL A 92 10.19 13.78 -3.24
N ARG A 93 9.67 14.75 -2.48
CA ARG A 93 9.87 16.21 -2.66
C ARG A 93 9.99 16.63 -4.14
N THR A 94 8.86 16.94 -4.77
CA THR A 94 8.93 17.94 -5.83
C THR A 94 9.32 19.24 -5.13
N GLN A 95 10.61 19.58 -5.13
CA GLN A 95 11.09 20.85 -4.61
C GLN A 95 10.23 21.93 -5.27
N LYS A 96 9.49 22.71 -4.47
CA LYS A 96 8.67 23.77 -5.05
C LYS A 96 9.63 24.79 -5.66
N HIS A 97 9.30 25.26 -6.86
CA HIS A 97 10.00 26.39 -7.43
C HIS A 97 9.91 27.57 -6.45
N ASN A 98 11.06 28.02 -5.97
CA ASN A 98 11.17 29.25 -5.19
C ASN A 98 12.33 30.07 -5.78
N PRO A 99 12.50 31.34 -5.37
CA PRO A 99 13.58 32.18 -5.87
C PRO A 99 14.99 31.59 -5.65
N ALA A 100 15.15 30.71 -4.66
CA ALA A 100 16.41 30.03 -4.36
C ALA A 100 16.62 28.72 -5.15
N TYR A 101 15.64 28.25 -5.93
CA TYR A 101 15.70 26.98 -6.65
C TYR A 101 14.90 27.03 -7.97
N VAL A 102 15.60 27.32 -9.07
CA VAL A 102 15.04 27.31 -10.43
C VAL A 102 15.09 25.88 -10.97
N LEU A 103 13.98 25.16 -10.86
CA LEU A 103 13.80 23.90 -11.59
C LEU A 103 13.45 24.25 -13.04
N GLY A 104 14.37 23.95 -13.97
CA GLY A 104 14.15 24.17 -15.39
C GLY A 104 12.94 23.36 -15.88
N HIS A 105 11.84 24.04 -16.19
CA HIS A 105 10.73 23.43 -16.89
C HIS A 105 11.16 23.20 -18.34
N ARG A 106 11.74 22.03 -18.65
CA ARG A 106 11.84 21.60 -20.04
C ARG A 106 10.42 21.30 -20.52
N LYS A 107 9.73 22.32 -21.03
CA LYS A 107 8.65 22.09 -21.99
C LYS A 107 9.36 21.46 -23.19
N THR A 108 9.15 20.18 -23.43
CA THR A 108 9.43 19.58 -24.73
C THR A 108 8.53 20.30 -25.73
N GLY A 109 9.04 21.40 -26.29
CA GLY A 109 8.49 21.96 -27.50
C GLY A 109 8.73 20.95 -28.60
N THR A 110 7.64 20.43 -29.16
CA THR A 110 7.65 19.83 -30.48
C THR A 110 8.15 20.90 -31.44
N GLU A 111 9.39 20.78 -31.90
CA GLU A 111 9.87 21.52 -33.06
C GLU A 111 9.09 20.98 -34.29
N ALA A 112 8.43 21.90 -34.98
CA ALA A 112 7.78 21.68 -36.28
C ALA A 112 8.47 22.58 -37.30
#